data_AF-A0A398A3A3-F1
#
_entry.id   AF-A0A398A3A3-F1
#
_cell.length_a   1.000
_cell.length_b   1.000
_cell.length_c   1.000
_cell.angle_alpha   90.00
_cell.angle_beta   90.00
_cell.angle_gamma   90.00
#
_symmetry.space_group_name_H-M   'P 1'
#
loop_
_entity.id
_entity.type
_entity.pdbx_description
1 polymer ?
#
loop_
_entity_poly.entity_id
_entity_poly.type
_entity_poly.pdbx_seq_one_letter_code
_entity_poly.pdbx_strand_id
1 'polypeptide(L)'
;MTTAERELDQNTNFDWNRIQESGKELVPVFGPGYTGLVNLGNSCYLAATMQILFSTHSFISRYFSHQSLKLAFEMAPADPTLDINMQLTKLGHGLLSGKYSIPVAEKDVATGDVRQEGIPPRMFKSVVAAGHAEFSSMRQQDALDFFLHLLDKVERGNNMRPDLDPSRSFKFGVEEKILCSSGKVSYNKRDDCILSLNIPLQEATNKDELEAFNNQKADKGLEEDNMSTDEIVRPRVPLEACLATFSSPEQILDYYSTALKGKTTAIKTTSLTSFPDYLVLHMRKFVMEAGWVPKKLGLFRKLQSF
;
A
#
# COMPACT_ATOMS: atom_id res chain seq x y z
N MET A 1 3.15 20.05 -27.63
CA MET A 1 3.08 18.88 -26.74
C MET A 1 1.96 19.14 -25.74
N THR A 2 0.87 18.40 -25.85
CA THR A 2 -0.28 18.51 -24.94
C THR A 2 0.06 17.91 -23.57
N THR A 3 -0.69 18.25 -22.52
CA THR A 3 -0.50 17.65 -21.18
C THR A 3 -0.64 16.13 -21.23
N ALA A 4 -1.56 15.61 -22.04
CA ALA A 4 -1.73 14.17 -22.27
C ALA A 4 -0.51 13.53 -22.96
N GLU A 5 0.09 14.19 -23.95
CA GLU A 5 1.33 13.71 -24.57
C GLU A 5 2.50 13.72 -23.58
N ARG A 6 2.56 14.73 -22.71
CA ARG A 6 3.61 14.85 -21.69
C ARG A 6 3.44 13.83 -20.56
N GLU A 7 2.21 13.53 -20.17
CA GLU A 7 1.86 12.45 -19.22
C GLU A 7 2.11 11.06 -19.83
N LEU A 8 1.85 10.88 -21.13
CA LEU A 8 2.12 9.63 -21.83
C LEU A 8 3.63 9.41 -21.95
N ASP A 9 4.36 10.44 -22.37
CA ASP A 9 5.82 10.40 -22.55
C ASP A 9 6.57 10.28 -21.21
N GLN A 10 6.04 10.93 -20.16
CA GLN A 10 6.43 10.63 -18.78
C GLN A 10 6.10 9.18 -18.46
N ASN A 11 4.88 8.68 -18.60
CA ASN A 11 4.58 7.29 -18.27
C ASN A 11 5.41 6.25 -19.05
N THR A 12 5.77 6.48 -20.32
CA THR A 12 6.60 5.55 -21.11
C THR A 12 8.09 5.63 -20.81
N ASN A 13 8.65 6.83 -20.58
CA ASN A 13 10.09 7.00 -20.34
C ASN A 13 10.46 7.04 -18.85
N PHE A 14 9.51 7.32 -17.97
CA PHE A 14 9.70 7.44 -16.51
C PHE A 14 9.57 6.11 -15.77
N ASP A 15 8.98 5.08 -16.39
CA ASP A 15 8.69 3.79 -15.73
C ASP A 15 9.98 3.01 -15.37
N TRP A 16 11.11 3.24 -16.03
CA TRP A 16 12.27 2.35 -15.88
C TRP A 16 13.45 2.96 -15.11
N ASN A 17 13.86 4.20 -15.44
CA ASN A 17 15.01 4.83 -14.78
C ASN A 17 14.75 5.24 -13.32
N ARG A 18 13.49 5.35 -12.89
CA ARG A 18 13.12 5.77 -11.53
C ARG A 18 12.79 4.60 -10.58
N ILE A 19 12.52 3.41 -11.11
CA ILE A 19 12.33 2.18 -10.33
C ILE A 19 13.67 1.45 -10.15
N GLN A 20 14.56 1.54 -11.13
CA GLN A 20 15.94 1.09 -10.99
C GLN A 20 16.69 2.04 -10.06
N GLU A 21 17.54 1.50 -9.18
CA GLU A 21 18.57 2.32 -8.53
C GLU A 21 19.34 3.04 -9.64
N SER A 22 19.40 4.36 -9.59
CA SER A 22 20.03 5.19 -10.62
C SER A 22 21.40 4.63 -10.99
N GLY A 23 21.56 4.19 -12.25
CA GLY A 23 22.81 3.67 -12.78
C GLY A 23 23.11 2.18 -12.54
N LYS A 24 22.15 1.36 -12.06
CA LYS A 24 22.34 -0.10 -11.95
C LYS A 24 21.47 -0.87 -12.93
N GLU A 25 22.11 -1.70 -13.76
CA GLU A 25 21.45 -2.75 -14.52
C GLU A 25 21.02 -3.87 -13.57
N LEU A 26 19.70 -4.09 -13.44
CA LEU A 26 19.16 -5.19 -12.66
C LEU A 26 19.27 -6.50 -13.44
N VAL A 27 19.63 -7.59 -12.75
CA VAL A 27 19.62 -8.92 -13.34
C VAL A 27 18.18 -9.38 -13.55
N PRO A 28 17.75 -9.69 -14.80
CA PRO A 28 16.41 -10.20 -15.05
C PRO A 28 16.17 -11.52 -14.31
N VAL A 29 15.03 -11.64 -13.65
CA VAL A 29 14.59 -12.86 -12.95
C VAL A 29 13.39 -13.46 -13.64
N PHE A 30 13.35 -14.80 -13.67
CA PHE A 30 12.31 -15.58 -14.35
C PHE A 30 11.87 -16.76 -13.49
N GLY A 31 10.66 -17.26 -13.74
CA GLY A 31 10.13 -18.48 -13.14
C GLY A 31 8.92 -18.26 -12.23
N PRO A 32 8.52 -19.31 -11.47
CA PRO A 32 7.37 -19.26 -10.56
C PRO A 32 7.45 -18.09 -9.58
N GLY A 33 6.39 -17.27 -9.53
CA GLY A 33 6.32 -16.10 -8.65
C GLY A 33 7.03 -14.84 -9.17
N TYR A 34 7.64 -14.89 -10.35
CA TYR A 34 8.39 -13.77 -10.94
C TYR A 34 7.70 -13.16 -12.17
N THR A 35 6.41 -13.42 -12.39
CA THR A 35 5.65 -12.82 -13.49
C THR A 35 5.29 -11.36 -13.18
N GLY A 36 5.66 -10.44 -14.08
CA GLY A 36 5.29 -9.02 -14.05
C GLY A 36 3.86 -8.75 -14.47
N LEU A 37 3.33 -7.58 -14.10
CA LEU A 37 2.01 -7.10 -14.50
C LEU A 37 2.15 -5.93 -15.48
N VAL A 38 1.49 -6.04 -16.63
CA VAL A 38 1.50 -4.98 -17.66
C VAL A 38 0.71 -3.78 -17.15
N ASN A 39 1.30 -2.58 -17.28
CA ASN A 39 0.62 -1.34 -16.97
C ASN A 39 -0.56 -1.11 -17.95
N LEU A 40 -1.78 -1.00 -17.41
CA LEU A 40 -3.03 -0.75 -18.14
C LEU A 40 -3.41 0.74 -18.22
N GLY A 41 -2.44 1.64 -18.00
CA GLY A 41 -2.65 3.08 -17.83
C GLY A 41 -2.89 3.43 -16.35
N ASN A 42 -1.91 4.10 -15.75
CA ASN A 42 -1.89 4.51 -14.33
C ASN A 42 -2.24 3.38 -13.34
N SER A 43 -1.90 2.12 -13.65
CA SER A 43 -2.31 0.95 -12.88
C SER A 43 -1.24 0.39 -11.92
N CYS A 44 -0.18 1.16 -11.67
CA CYS A 44 0.93 0.74 -10.81
C CYS A 44 0.49 0.48 -9.36
N TYR A 45 -0.49 1.23 -8.84
CA TYR A 45 -1.08 0.98 -7.51
C TYR A 45 -1.70 -0.42 -7.40
N LEU A 46 -2.37 -0.87 -8.46
CA LEU A 46 -2.95 -2.21 -8.56
C LEU A 46 -1.85 -3.24 -8.67
N ALA A 47 -0.90 -3.04 -9.58
CA ALA A 47 0.19 -3.99 -9.80
C ALA A 47 1.01 -4.22 -8.52
N ALA A 48 1.43 -3.15 -7.84
CA ALA A 48 2.18 -3.23 -6.59
C ALA A 48 1.40 -3.96 -5.49
N THR A 49 0.11 -3.63 -5.34
CA THR A 49 -0.75 -4.28 -4.34
C THR A 49 -0.91 -5.77 -4.62
N MET A 50 -1.18 -6.15 -5.88
CA MET A 50 -1.38 -7.56 -6.24
C MET A 50 -0.11 -8.39 -6.08
N GLN A 51 1.06 -7.84 -6.43
CA GLN A 51 2.34 -8.53 -6.23
C GLN A 51 2.59 -8.84 -4.74
N ILE A 52 2.31 -7.88 -3.85
CA ILE A 52 2.44 -8.09 -2.40
C ILE A 52 1.44 -9.13 -1.90
N LEU A 53 0.16 -9.01 -2.28
CA LEU A 53 -0.88 -9.95 -1.85
C LEU A 53 -0.55 -11.38 -2.25
N PHE A 54 -0.17 -11.61 -3.51
CA PHE A 54 0.23 -12.95 -3.98
C PHE A 54 1.61 -13.41 -3.51
N SER A 55 2.30 -12.62 -2.68
CA SER A 55 3.47 -13.06 -1.91
C SER A 55 3.10 -13.54 -0.51
N THR A 56 1.85 -13.39 -0.07
CA THR A 56 1.37 -13.88 1.24
C THR A 56 0.85 -15.30 1.16
N HIS A 57 1.09 -16.09 2.22
CA HIS A 57 0.67 -17.49 2.27
C HIS A 57 -0.84 -17.64 2.10
N SER A 58 -1.65 -16.79 2.73
CA SER A 58 -3.11 -16.87 2.69
C SER A 58 -3.68 -16.74 1.28
N PHE A 59 -3.20 -15.77 0.51
CA PHE A 59 -3.64 -15.57 -0.88
C PHE A 59 -3.13 -16.67 -1.81
N ILE A 60 -1.86 -17.09 -1.66
CA ILE A 60 -1.29 -18.21 -2.42
C ILE A 60 -2.07 -19.50 -2.15
N SER A 61 -2.38 -19.76 -0.88
CA SER A 61 -3.13 -20.94 -0.46
C SER A 61 -4.54 -20.93 -1.06
N ARG A 62 -5.27 -19.82 -0.92
CA ARG A 62 -6.67 -19.68 -1.35
C ARG A 62 -6.87 -19.70 -2.86
N TYR A 63 -6.01 -19.02 -3.62
CA TYR A 63 -6.25 -18.72 -5.05
C TYR A 63 -5.27 -19.44 -6.00
N PHE A 64 -4.34 -20.23 -5.47
CA PHE A 64 -3.40 -21.01 -6.30
C PHE A 64 -3.26 -22.45 -5.82
N SER A 65 -2.87 -22.68 -4.56
CA SER A 65 -2.49 -24.01 -4.07
C SER A 65 -3.69 -24.94 -3.86
N HIS A 66 -4.78 -24.43 -3.27
CA HIS A 66 -5.99 -25.22 -3.00
C HIS A 66 -7.10 -24.99 -4.02
N GLN A 67 -6.84 -24.18 -5.05
CA GLN A 67 -7.84 -23.77 -6.02
C GLN A 67 -7.28 -23.90 -7.43
N SER A 68 -7.72 -24.94 -8.14
CA SER A 68 -7.41 -25.09 -9.57
C SER A 68 -8.28 -24.17 -10.43
N LEU A 69 -7.77 -23.78 -11.60
CA LEU A 69 -8.54 -23.00 -12.58
C LEU A 69 -9.83 -23.70 -13.01
N LYS A 70 -9.79 -25.03 -13.17
CA LYS A 70 -10.96 -25.83 -13.53
C LYS A 70 -12.05 -25.76 -12.45
N LEU A 71 -11.67 -26.00 -11.19
CA LEU A 71 -12.60 -25.96 -10.07
C LEU A 71 -13.17 -24.54 -9.87
N ALA A 72 -12.34 -23.50 -10.04
CA ALA A 72 -12.80 -22.11 -9.93
C ALA A 72 -13.83 -21.77 -11.01
N PHE A 73 -13.60 -22.22 -12.25
CA PHE A 73 -14.51 -22.02 -13.36
C PHE A 73 -15.84 -22.77 -13.17
N GLU A 74 -15.81 -23.99 -12.63
CA GLU A 74 -17.01 -24.79 -12.35
C GLU A 74 -17.86 -24.22 -11.19
N MET A 75 -17.23 -23.57 -10.21
CA MET A 75 -17.93 -22.93 -9.09
C MET A 75 -18.42 -21.51 -9.40
N ALA A 76 -17.89 -20.87 -10.44
CA ALA A 76 -18.26 -19.52 -10.81
C ALA A 76 -19.75 -19.43 -11.19
N PRO A 77 -20.39 -18.26 -10.98
CA PRO A 77 -21.73 -18.01 -11.52
C PRO A 77 -21.74 -18.11 -13.05
N ALA A 78 -22.93 -17.99 -13.65
CA ALA A 78 -23.13 -18.14 -15.10
C ALA A 78 -22.14 -17.35 -15.97
N ASP A 79 -21.67 -16.18 -15.50
CA ASP A 79 -20.57 -15.44 -16.12
C ASP A 79 -19.31 -15.40 -15.20
N PRO A 80 -18.28 -16.22 -15.48
CA PRO A 80 -17.03 -16.26 -14.72
C PRO A 80 -16.18 -14.99 -14.89
N THR A 81 -16.48 -14.14 -15.88
CA THR A 81 -15.77 -12.88 -16.09
C THR A 81 -16.15 -11.82 -15.05
N LEU A 82 -17.29 -11.99 -14.38
CA LEU A 82 -17.80 -11.08 -13.34
C LEU A 82 -17.51 -11.57 -11.92
N ASP A 83 -16.97 -12.77 -11.76
CA ASP A 83 -16.68 -13.37 -10.46
C ASP A 83 -15.27 -13.03 -9.95
N ILE A 84 -15.22 -12.40 -8.77
CA ILE A 84 -13.97 -11.98 -8.14
C ILE A 84 -13.08 -13.16 -7.79
N ASN A 85 -13.64 -14.29 -7.34
CA ASN A 85 -12.85 -15.46 -6.96
C ASN A 85 -12.23 -16.14 -8.18
N MET A 86 -12.96 -16.24 -9.29
CA MET A 86 -12.44 -16.72 -10.55
C MET A 86 -11.34 -15.79 -11.09
N GLN A 87 -11.55 -14.48 -11.08
CA GLN A 87 -10.52 -13.54 -11.56
C GLN A 87 -9.27 -13.53 -10.67
N LEU A 88 -9.40 -13.63 -9.34
CA LEU A 88 -8.26 -13.76 -8.43
C LEU A 88 -7.53 -15.09 -8.59
N THR A 89 -8.26 -16.20 -8.77
CA THR A 89 -7.64 -17.51 -9.08
C THR A 89 -6.86 -17.44 -10.39
N LYS A 90 -7.48 -16.88 -11.44
CA LYS A 90 -6.83 -16.69 -12.74
C LYS A 90 -5.56 -15.86 -12.62
N LEU A 91 -5.62 -14.75 -11.89
CA LEU A 91 -4.48 -13.87 -11.68
C LEU A 91 -3.38 -14.56 -10.87
N GLY A 92 -3.73 -15.26 -9.79
CA GLY A 92 -2.79 -16.02 -8.96
C GLY A 92 -2.04 -17.08 -9.75
N HIS A 93 -2.74 -17.87 -10.58
CA HIS A 93 -2.09 -18.82 -11.49
C HIS A 93 -1.20 -18.12 -12.53
N GLY A 94 -1.61 -16.96 -13.04
CA GLY A 94 -0.77 -16.15 -13.93
C GLY A 94 0.53 -15.67 -13.28
N LEU A 95 0.45 -15.26 -12.02
CA LEU A 95 1.60 -14.76 -11.26
C LEU A 95 2.54 -15.87 -10.77
N LEU A 96 1.97 -16.97 -10.27
CA LEU A 96 2.71 -17.96 -9.48
C LEU A 96 3.16 -19.18 -10.27
N SER A 97 2.55 -19.50 -11.42
CA SER A 97 2.86 -20.74 -12.15
C SER A 97 4.22 -20.75 -12.87
N GLY A 98 4.79 -19.58 -13.15
CA GLY A 98 5.99 -19.43 -13.98
C GLY A 98 5.74 -19.55 -15.50
N LYS A 99 4.52 -19.89 -15.92
CA LYS A 99 4.14 -20.02 -17.34
C LYS A 99 4.36 -18.74 -18.16
N TYR A 100 4.27 -17.59 -17.49
CA TYR A 100 4.38 -16.26 -18.11
C TYR A 100 5.68 -15.54 -17.74
N SER A 101 6.63 -16.27 -17.14
CA SER A 101 7.93 -15.75 -16.72
C SER A 101 9.01 -16.71 -17.24
N ILE A 102 9.17 -16.74 -18.56
CA ILE A 102 10.11 -17.60 -19.28
C ILE A 102 11.16 -16.70 -19.95
N PRO A 103 12.47 -17.04 -19.87
CA PRO A 103 13.49 -16.31 -20.60
C PRO A 103 13.23 -16.35 -22.10
N VAL A 104 13.40 -15.23 -22.80
CA VAL A 104 13.34 -15.20 -24.26
C VAL A 104 14.49 -16.05 -24.80
N ALA A 105 14.18 -17.09 -25.58
CA ALA A 105 15.20 -17.92 -26.22
C ALA A 105 16.03 -17.05 -27.20
N GLU A 106 17.32 -17.37 -27.34
CA GLU A 106 18.41 -16.59 -27.96
C GLU A 106 18.18 -15.96 -29.36
N LYS A 107 17.01 -16.12 -29.98
CA LYS A 107 16.69 -15.58 -31.31
C LYS A 107 16.29 -14.11 -31.34
N ASP A 108 15.91 -13.51 -30.21
CA ASP A 108 15.56 -12.07 -30.11
C ASP A 108 16.69 -11.21 -29.51
N VAL A 109 17.88 -11.78 -29.28
CA VAL A 109 19.06 -11.09 -28.70
C VAL A 109 19.53 -9.92 -29.58
N ALA A 110 19.10 -9.84 -30.84
CA ALA A 110 19.40 -8.72 -31.73
C ALA A 110 18.83 -7.37 -31.27
N THR A 111 17.81 -7.34 -30.39
CA THR A 111 17.23 -6.11 -29.84
C THR A 111 17.70 -5.78 -28.42
N GLY A 112 18.46 -6.66 -27.77
CA GLY A 112 19.02 -6.44 -26.44
C GLY A 112 18.02 -6.41 -25.28
N ASP A 113 16.72 -6.63 -25.53
CA ASP A 113 15.69 -6.49 -24.49
C ASP A 113 15.28 -7.85 -23.91
N VAL A 114 16.06 -8.35 -22.95
CA VAL A 114 15.81 -9.62 -22.21
C VAL A 114 14.70 -9.45 -21.17
N ARG A 115 13.58 -8.82 -21.55
CA ARG A 115 12.49 -8.47 -20.64
C ARG A 115 11.33 -9.46 -20.76
N GLN A 116 10.68 -9.74 -19.64
CA GLN A 116 9.40 -10.44 -19.64
C GLN A 116 8.28 -9.51 -20.13
N GLU A 117 7.37 -10.02 -20.97
CA GLU A 117 6.18 -9.27 -21.39
C GLU A 117 5.20 -9.02 -20.24
N GLY A 118 5.16 -9.93 -19.26
CA GLY A 118 4.20 -9.90 -18.16
C GLY A 118 2.76 -10.23 -18.59
N ILE A 119 1.83 -10.16 -17.65
CA ILE A 119 0.40 -10.43 -17.91
C ILE A 119 -0.45 -9.16 -17.76
N PRO A 120 -1.40 -8.88 -18.68
CA PRO A 120 -2.31 -7.74 -18.54
C PRO A 120 -3.58 -8.13 -17.73
N PRO A 121 -3.77 -7.64 -16.49
CA PRO A 121 -4.87 -8.07 -15.61
C PRO A 121 -6.20 -7.34 -15.93
N ARG A 122 -6.58 -7.23 -17.22
CA ARG A 122 -7.73 -6.42 -17.66
C ARG A 122 -9.06 -6.87 -17.05
N MET A 123 -9.35 -8.18 -17.12
CA MET A 123 -10.60 -8.73 -16.56
C MET A 123 -10.67 -8.54 -15.05
N PHE A 124 -9.57 -8.78 -14.34
CA PHE A 124 -9.48 -8.53 -12.91
C PHE A 124 -9.74 -7.04 -12.60
N LYS A 125 -9.09 -6.11 -13.31
CA LYS A 125 -9.31 -4.67 -13.16
C LYS A 125 -10.80 -4.31 -13.33
N SER A 126 -11.46 -4.86 -14.36
CA SER A 126 -12.89 -4.63 -14.59
C SER A 126 -13.76 -5.08 -13.42
N VAL A 127 -13.52 -6.27 -12.85
CA VAL A 127 -14.32 -6.81 -11.74
C VAL A 127 -14.08 -6.06 -10.44
N VAL A 128 -12.81 -5.82 -10.08
CA VAL A 128 -12.48 -5.14 -8.82
C VAL A 128 -12.96 -3.69 -8.85
N ALA A 129 -12.85 -3.00 -9.99
CA ALA A 129 -13.29 -1.61 -10.14
C ALA A 129 -14.81 -1.44 -10.25
N ALA A 130 -15.55 -2.51 -10.54
CA ALA A 130 -16.99 -2.44 -10.82
C ALA A 130 -17.77 -1.73 -9.70
N GLY A 131 -18.43 -0.64 -10.08
CA GLY A 131 -19.24 0.20 -9.19
C GLY A 131 -18.46 1.22 -8.35
N HIS A 132 -17.14 1.34 -8.53
CA HIS A 132 -16.30 2.29 -7.81
C HIS A 132 -15.87 3.46 -8.70
N ALA A 133 -16.24 4.69 -8.35
CA ALA A 133 -16.00 5.89 -9.17
C ALA A 133 -14.51 6.09 -9.52
N GLU A 134 -13.63 6.00 -8.52
CA GLU A 134 -12.20 6.21 -8.71
C GLU A 134 -11.51 5.07 -9.49
N PHE A 135 -11.65 3.82 -9.03
CA PHE A 135 -11.01 2.66 -9.68
C PHE A 135 -11.57 2.31 -11.06
N SER A 136 -12.79 2.75 -11.40
CA SER A 136 -13.31 2.63 -12.78
C SER A 136 -12.67 3.62 -13.75
N SER A 137 -12.03 4.67 -13.23
CA SER A 137 -11.30 5.62 -14.05
C SER A 137 -9.92 5.10 -14.50
N MET A 138 -9.25 5.85 -15.37
CA MET A 138 -7.86 5.62 -15.77
C MET A 138 -6.88 6.58 -15.08
N ARG A 139 -7.31 7.22 -13.98
CA ARG A 139 -6.47 8.15 -13.20
C ARG A 139 -5.53 7.40 -12.26
N GLN A 140 -4.50 8.09 -11.78
CA GLN A 140 -3.67 7.61 -10.68
C GLN A 140 -4.51 7.54 -9.41
N GLN A 141 -4.27 6.51 -8.59
CA GLN A 141 -5.02 6.25 -7.36
C GLN A 141 -4.09 5.86 -6.21
N ASP A 142 -4.57 6.01 -4.98
CA ASP A 142 -3.85 5.60 -3.79
C ASP A 142 -3.86 4.06 -3.62
N ALA A 143 -2.69 3.49 -3.31
CA ALA A 143 -2.53 2.04 -3.17
C ALA A 143 -3.18 1.49 -1.90
N LEU A 144 -3.24 2.26 -0.82
CA LEU A 144 -3.90 1.87 0.42
C LEU A 144 -5.41 1.80 0.23
N ASP A 145 -5.99 2.79 -0.44
CA ASP A 145 -7.42 2.81 -0.76
C ASP A 145 -7.78 1.62 -1.65
N PHE A 146 -6.95 1.30 -2.65
CA PHE A 146 -7.15 0.12 -3.48
C PHE A 146 -7.02 -1.19 -2.68
N PHE A 147 -6.03 -1.28 -1.78
CA PHE A 147 -5.85 -2.44 -0.91
C PHE A 147 -7.08 -2.68 -0.03
N LEU A 148 -7.59 -1.64 0.64
CA LEU A 148 -8.79 -1.70 1.47
C LEU A 148 -10.02 -2.13 0.68
N HIS A 149 -10.24 -1.48 -0.47
CA HIS A 149 -11.34 -1.81 -1.37
C HIS A 149 -11.27 -3.26 -1.86
N LEU A 150 -10.07 -3.75 -2.19
CA LEU A 150 -9.86 -5.14 -2.59
C LEU A 150 -10.13 -6.11 -1.43
N LEU A 151 -9.68 -5.82 -0.21
CA LEU A 151 -9.99 -6.65 0.95
C LEU A 151 -11.50 -6.76 1.20
N ASP A 152 -12.25 -5.65 1.11
CA ASP A 152 -13.73 -5.67 1.21
C ASP A 152 -14.36 -6.52 0.11
N LYS A 153 -13.88 -6.43 -1.14
CA LYS A 153 -14.36 -7.28 -2.25
C LYS A 153 -14.04 -8.76 -2.02
N VAL A 154 -12.86 -9.08 -1.50
CA VAL A 154 -12.43 -10.45 -1.18
C VAL A 154 -13.26 -11.03 -0.04
N GLU A 155 -13.47 -10.27 1.03
CA GLU A 155 -14.30 -10.67 2.17
C GLU A 155 -15.73 -10.98 1.69
N ARG A 156 -16.34 -10.06 0.93
CA ARG A 156 -17.68 -10.27 0.35
C ARG A 156 -17.74 -11.48 -0.57
N GLY A 157 -16.70 -11.69 -1.38
CA GLY A 157 -16.56 -12.84 -2.26
C GLY A 157 -16.43 -14.19 -1.53
N ASN A 158 -16.03 -14.18 -0.26
CA ASN A 158 -15.88 -15.37 0.58
C ASN A 158 -16.90 -15.42 1.73
N ASN A 159 -17.96 -14.60 1.73
CA ASN A 159 -18.99 -14.56 2.79
C ASN A 159 -19.60 -15.94 3.11
N MET A 160 -19.76 -16.81 2.11
CA MET A 160 -20.31 -18.16 2.31
C MET A 160 -19.29 -19.14 2.90
N ARG A 161 -18.00 -18.83 2.83
CA ARG A 161 -16.87 -19.64 3.30
C ARG A 161 -15.81 -18.76 4.00
N PRO A 162 -16.12 -18.19 5.18
CA PRO A 162 -15.19 -17.31 5.89
C PRO A 162 -13.93 -18.01 6.38
N ASP A 163 -13.92 -19.35 6.40
CA ASP A 163 -12.74 -20.20 6.65
C ASP A 163 -11.67 -20.04 5.58
N LEU A 164 -12.08 -19.70 4.36
CA LEU A 164 -11.21 -19.56 3.20
C LEU A 164 -10.85 -18.10 2.89
N ASP A 165 -11.37 -17.13 3.65
CA ASP A 165 -11.13 -15.71 3.40
C ASP A 165 -9.67 -15.33 3.76
N PRO A 166 -8.81 -15.02 2.77
CA PRO A 166 -7.42 -14.71 3.03
C PRO A 166 -7.24 -13.30 3.62
N SER A 167 -8.25 -12.42 3.54
CA SER A 167 -8.21 -11.07 4.11
C SER A 167 -8.03 -11.08 5.63
N ARG A 168 -8.48 -12.15 6.29
CA ARG A 168 -8.40 -12.34 7.74
C ARG A 168 -6.96 -12.35 8.26
N SER A 169 -5.99 -12.74 7.43
CA SER A 169 -4.58 -12.74 7.80
C SER A 169 -3.97 -11.36 8.03
N PHE A 170 -4.69 -10.29 7.65
CA PHE A 170 -4.33 -8.90 7.95
C PHE A 170 -5.11 -8.33 9.14
N LYS A 171 -6.16 -9.00 9.62
CA LYS A 171 -7.06 -8.44 10.64
C LYS A 171 -6.47 -8.58 12.04
N PHE A 172 -6.56 -7.49 12.81
CA PHE A 172 -6.14 -7.45 14.20
C PHE A 172 -7.05 -6.54 15.03
N GLY A 173 -7.11 -6.79 16.33
CA GLY A 173 -7.94 -6.01 17.24
C GLY A 173 -7.18 -4.82 17.82
N VAL A 174 -7.86 -3.69 17.94
CA VAL A 174 -7.39 -2.46 18.58
C VAL A 174 -8.30 -2.12 19.76
N GLU A 175 -7.72 -1.74 20.89
CA GLU A 175 -8.45 -1.23 22.05
C GLU A 175 -8.05 0.22 22.35
N GLU A 176 -9.05 1.05 22.54
CA GLU A 176 -8.93 2.42 23.02
C GLU A 176 -9.44 2.49 24.47
N LYS A 177 -8.53 2.85 25.38
CA LYS A 177 -8.84 3.11 26.78
C LYS A 177 -9.00 4.60 27.00
N ILE A 178 -10.13 5.02 27.55
CA ILE A 178 -10.39 6.41 27.96
C ILE A 178 -10.45 6.46 29.49
N LEU A 179 -9.51 7.18 30.11
CA LEU A 179 -9.49 7.47 31.54
C LEU A 179 -9.99 8.90 31.78
N CYS A 180 -11.12 9.02 32.46
CA CYS A 180 -11.67 10.31 32.88
C CYS A 180 -10.94 10.82 34.13
N SER A 181 -10.87 12.14 34.31
CA SER A 181 -10.41 12.81 35.54
C SER A 181 -11.09 12.30 36.84
N SER A 182 -12.31 11.77 36.74
CA SER A 182 -13.02 11.12 37.85
C SER A 182 -12.42 9.78 38.31
N GLY A 183 -11.40 9.25 37.62
CA GLY A 183 -10.81 7.94 37.86
C GLY A 183 -11.53 6.77 37.19
N LYS A 184 -12.71 7.00 36.57
CA LYS A 184 -13.42 5.96 35.81
C LYS A 184 -12.82 5.76 34.42
N VAL A 185 -12.87 4.52 33.95
CA VAL A 185 -12.34 4.09 32.65
C VAL A 185 -13.44 3.56 31.74
N SER A 186 -13.25 3.72 30.43
CA SER A 186 -14.03 3.09 29.37
C SER A 186 -13.08 2.43 28.37
N TYR A 187 -13.48 1.29 27.82
CA TYR A 187 -12.72 0.56 26.79
C TYR A 187 -13.58 0.41 25.55
N ASN A 188 -13.05 0.76 24.39
CA ASN A 188 -13.67 0.55 23.09
C ASN A 188 -12.77 -0.36 22.24
N LYS A 189 -13.35 -1.42 21.67
CA LYS A 189 -12.63 -2.39 20.84
C LYS A 189 -13.13 -2.33 19.42
N ARG A 190 -12.21 -2.40 18.47
CA ARG A 190 -12.51 -2.47 17.04
C ARG A 190 -11.51 -3.37 16.34
N ASP A 191 -11.94 -4.00 15.27
CA ASP A 191 -11.03 -4.68 14.35
C ASP A 191 -10.49 -3.68 13.33
N ASP A 192 -9.24 -3.86 12.94
CA ASP A 192 -8.56 -3.08 11.92
C ASP A 192 -7.71 -4.04 11.05
N CYS A 193 -7.28 -3.57 9.89
CA CYS A 193 -6.36 -4.31 9.02
C CYS A 193 -5.12 -3.49 8.66
N ILE A 194 -5.05 -2.22 9.09
CA ILE A 194 -3.95 -1.32 8.81
C ILE A 194 -3.56 -0.55 10.07
N LEU A 195 -2.29 -0.62 10.43
CA LEU A 195 -1.72 0.24 11.45
C LEU A 195 -1.23 1.55 10.82
N SER A 196 -2.07 2.58 10.91
CA SER A 196 -1.74 3.93 10.42
C SER A 196 -0.89 4.69 11.44
N LEU A 197 0.36 4.96 11.07
CA LEU A 197 1.36 5.58 11.93
C LEU A 197 1.60 7.04 11.52
N ASN A 198 1.44 7.94 12.50
CA ASN A 198 1.88 9.33 12.38
C ASN A 198 3.41 9.39 12.36
N ILE A 199 3.95 10.45 11.77
CA ILE A 199 5.39 10.62 11.58
C ILE A 199 5.85 11.82 12.42
N PRO A 200 6.40 11.59 13.62
CA PRO A 200 6.86 12.67 14.48
C PRO A 200 8.15 13.28 13.89
N LEU A 201 8.02 14.34 13.09
CA LEU A 201 9.17 15.01 12.46
C LEU A 201 10.15 15.59 13.48
N GLN A 202 9.66 15.94 14.66
CA GLN A 202 10.47 16.35 15.81
C GLN A 202 11.39 15.23 16.34
N GLU A 203 11.15 13.97 15.99
CA GLU A 203 12.02 12.83 16.35
C GLU A 203 13.00 12.47 15.21
N ALA A 204 13.18 13.35 14.22
CA ALA A 204 14.16 13.14 13.16
C ALA A 204 15.59 13.13 13.74
N THR A 205 16.42 12.18 13.30
CA THR A 205 17.80 12.01 13.79
C THR A 205 18.82 12.87 13.05
N ASN A 206 18.45 13.50 11.93
CA ASN A 206 19.33 14.28 11.06
C ASN A 206 18.86 15.74 10.92
N LYS A 207 18.42 16.35 12.03
CA LYS A 207 17.90 17.74 12.04
C LYS A 207 18.92 18.76 11.52
N ASP A 208 20.17 18.66 11.97
CA ASP A 208 21.22 19.60 11.56
C ASP A 208 21.50 19.52 10.04
N GLU A 209 21.48 18.32 9.46
CA GLU A 209 21.61 18.11 8.01
C GLU A 209 20.43 18.75 7.25
N LEU A 210 19.21 18.61 7.78
CA LEU A 210 18.00 19.18 7.19
C LEU A 210 18.00 20.70 7.24
N GLU A 211 18.41 21.29 8.36
CA GLU A 211 18.51 22.73 8.51
C GLU A 211 19.55 23.31 7.55
N ALA A 212 20.73 22.67 7.45
CA ALA A 212 21.76 23.06 6.49
C ALA A 212 21.25 22.99 5.04
N PHE A 213 20.52 21.94 4.68
CA PHE A 213 19.91 21.79 3.36
C PHE A 213 18.85 22.86 3.07
N ASN A 214 17.95 23.10 4.04
CA ASN A 214 16.89 24.10 3.90
C ASN A 214 17.45 25.52 3.75
N ASN A 215 18.51 25.86 4.49
CA ASN A 215 19.20 27.15 4.36
C ASN A 215 19.85 27.29 2.98
N GLN A 216 20.57 26.27 2.50
CA GLN A 216 21.15 26.30 1.14
C GLN A 216 20.08 26.41 0.05
N LYS A 217 18.94 25.76 0.23
CA LYS A 217 17.80 25.84 -0.69
C LYS A 217 17.21 27.25 -0.72
N ALA A 218 17.04 27.87 0.45
CA ALA A 218 16.55 29.24 0.58
C ALA A 218 17.51 30.25 -0.05
N ASP A 219 18.82 30.12 0.20
CA ASP A 219 19.86 31.01 -0.33
C ASP A 219 19.98 30.95 -1.86
N LYS A 220 19.78 29.76 -2.44
CA LYS A 220 19.89 29.54 -3.90
C LYS A 220 18.56 29.67 -4.65
N GLY A 221 17.44 29.87 -3.95
CA GLY A 221 16.11 29.92 -4.55
C GLY A 221 15.74 28.66 -5.34
N LEU A 222 16.26 27.49 -4.93
CA LEU A 222 16.09 26.24 -5.68
C LEU A 222 14.75 25.57 -5.35
N GLU A 223 14.02 25.19 -6.39
CA GLU A 223 12.90 24.25 -6.25
C GLU A 223 13.40 22.81 -6.19
N GLU A 224 12.78 21.99 -5.34
CA GLU A 224 13.13 20.56 -5.20
C GLU A 224 13.03 19.78 -6.52
N ASP A 225 12.15 20.22 -7.43
CA ASP A 225 11.96 19.60 -8.74
C ASP A 225 13.17 19.75 -9.69
N ASN A 226 14.11 20.65 -9.38
CA ASN A 226 15.32 20.88 -10.18
C ASN A 226 16.58 20.19 -9.61
N MET A 227 16.45 19.48 -8.49
CA MET A 227 17.57 18.85 -7.77
C MET A 227 17.65 17.35 -8.08
N SER A 228 18.87 16.80 -8.12
CA SER A 228 19.04 15.34 -8.22
C SER A 228 18.56 14.67 -6.93
N THR A 229 18.05 13.43 -7.02
CA THR A 229 17.50 12.71 -5.84
C THR A 229 18.54 12.49 -4.74
N ASP A 230 19.81 12.43 -5.11
CA ASP A 230 20.94 12.19 -4.19
C ASP A 230 21.34 13.45 -3.41
N GLU A 231 21.01 14.64 -3.94
CA GLU A 231 21.23 15.92 -3.28
C GLU A 231 20.12 16.27 -2.27
N ILE A 232 18.96 15.63 -2.36
CA ILE A 232 17.81 15.94 -1.50
C ILE A 232 17.99 15.29 -0.12
N VAL A 233 18.19 16.11 0.90
CA VAL A 233 18.21 15.66 2.30
C VAL A 233 16.79 15.48 2.81
N ARG A 234 16.46 14.26 3.25
CA ARG A 234 15.13 13.89 3.77
C ARG A 234 15.15 13.60 5.27
N PRO A 235 14.09 13.92 6.02
CA PRO A 235 13.99 13.55 7.41
C PRO A 235 14.08 12.04 7.62
N ARG A 236 14.91 11.64 8.59
CA ARG A 236 15.12 10.27 9.04
C ARG A 236 14.46 10.11 10.41
N VAL A 237 13.22 9.59 10.41
CA VAL A 237 12.45 9.34 11.65
C VAL A 237 12.46 7.84 11.95
N PRO A 238 12.89 7.40 13.15
CA PRO A 238 12.88 5.99 13.54
C PRO A 238 11.46 5.40 13.55
N LEU A 239 11.32 4.12 13.22
CA LEU A 239 10.02 3.44 13.24
C LEU A 239 9.49 3.34 14.67
N GLU A 240 10.39 3.13 15.63
CA GLU A 240 10.13 3.05 17.06
C GLU A 240 9.45 4.34 17.56
N ALA A 241 9.89 5.51 17.08
CA ALA A 241 9.27 6.79 17.41
C ALA A 241 7.83 6.88 16.86
N CYS A 242 7.58 6.35 15.66
CA CYS A 242 6.25 6.32 15.07
C CYS A 242 5.31 5.37 15.86
N LEU A 243 5.80 4.20 16.26
CA LEU A 243 5.06 3.23 17.07
C LEU A 243 4.79 3.76 18.50
N ALA A 244 5.78 4.39 19.13
CA ALA A 244 5.62 5.02 20.44
C ALA A 244 4.55 6.12 20.40
N THR A 245 4.52 6.91 19.32
CA THR A 245 3.48 7.93 19.09
C THR A 245 2.09 7.30 18.99
N PHE A 246 1.94 6.16 18.31
CA PHE A 246 0.65 5.46 18.19
C PHE A 246 0.07 5.05 19.54
N SER A 247 0.90 4.57 20.47
CA SER A 247 0.49 4.18 21.83
C SER A 247 0.54 5.32 22.85
N SER A 248 0.93 6.53 22.45
CA SER A 248 1.10 7.64 23.39
C SER A 248 -0.23 8.12 23.97
N PRO A 249 -0.28 8.53 25.26
CA PRO A 249 -1.48 9.10 25.84
C PRO A 249 -1.87 10.42 25.17
N GLU A 250 -3.09 10.51 24.67
CA GLU A 250 -3.67 11.71 24.06
C GLU A 250 -4.67 12.35 25.03
N GLN A 251 -4.52 13.66 25.29
CA GLN A 251 -5.47 14.39 26.12
C GLN A 251 -6.67 14.83 25.28
N ILE A 252 -7.86 14.43 25.71
CA ILE A 252 -9.14 14.87 25.14
C ILE A 252 -9.68 16.01 26.00
N LEU A 253 -9.80 17.19 25.40
CA LEU A 253 -10.46 18.35 26.00
C LEU A 253 -11.98 18.27 25.80
N ASP A 254 -12.73 18.90 26.69
CA ASP A 254 -14.21 18.94 26.65
C ASP A 254 -14.92 17.58 26.59
N TYR A 255 -14.31 16.53 27.15
CA TYR A 255 -14.90 15.20 27.26
C TYR A 255 -16.10 15.21 28.21
N TYR A 256 -17.26 14.78 27.73
CA TYR A 256 -18.45 14.63 28.58
C TYR A 256 -18.37 13.35 29.41
N SER A 257 -18.23 13.49 30.72
CA SER A 257 -18.20 12.37 31.65
C SER A 257 -19.59 12.08 32.21
N THR A 258 -20.11 10.89 31.95
CA THR A 258 -21.35 10.40 32.57
C THR A 258 -21.22 10.24 34.09
N ALA A 259 -20.00 10.06 34.59
CA ALA A 259 -19.72 9.93 36.02
C ALA A 259 -19.82 11.27 36.75
N LEU A 260 -19.31 12.34 36.15
CA LEU A 260 -19.35 13.70 36.69
C LEU A 260 -20.59 14.48 36.25
N LYS A 261 -21.35 13.94 35.28
CA LYS A 261 -22.48 14.61 34.60
C LYS A 261 -22.09 16.00 34.05
N GLY A 262 -20.88 16.12 33.52
CA GLY A 262 -20.31 17.38 33.06
C GLY A 262 -19.10 17.20 32.15
N LYS A 263 -18.67 18.30 31.52
CA LYS A 263 -17.46 18.32 30.68
C LYS A 263 -16.20 18.35 31.55
N THR A 264 -15.19 17.60 31.13
CA THR A 264 -13.90 17.50 31.80
C THR A 264 -12.82 17.10 30.81
N THR A 265 -11.62 16.80 31.29
CA THR A 265 -10.54 16.22 30.49
C THR A 265 -10.50 14.70 30.66
N ALA A 266 -10.08 14.00 29.61
CA ALA A 266 -9.82 12.58 29.63
C ALA A 266 -8.49 12.27 28.95
N ILE A 267 -7.91 11.12 29.28
CA ILE A 267 -6.70 10.59 28.65
C ILE A 267 -7.11 9.36 27.83
N LYS A 268 -6.83 9.40 26.54
CA LYS A 268 -7.02 8.28 25.62
C LYS A 268 -5.69 7.57 25.40
N THR A 269 -5.70 6.25 25.42
CA THR A 269 -4.54 5.42 25.06
C THR A 269 -4.99 4.32 24.12
N THR A 270 -4.22 4.06 23.07
CA THR A 270 -4.52 3.05 22.05
C THR A 270 -3.53 1.90 22.17
N SER A 271 -4.01 0.67 22.07
CA SER A 271 -3.19 -0.54 22.12
C SER A 271 -3.72 -1.64 21.20
N LEU A 272 -2.88 -2.60 20.87
CA LEU A 272 -3.27 -3.78 20.10
C LEU A 272 -3.74 -4.87 21.06
N THR A 273 -4.87 -5.50 20.74
CA THR A 273 -5.43 -6.63 21.51
C THR A 273 -5.10 -7.98 20.89
N SER A 274 -4.75 -8.00 19.60
CA SER A 274 -4.23 -9.15 18.90
C SER A 274 -3.22 -8.71 17.83
N PHE A 275 -2.46 -9.66 17.28
CA PHE A 275 -1.55 -9.45 16.16
C PHE A 275 -1.99 -10.29 14.96
N PRO A 276 -1.90 -9.74 13.73
CA PRO A 276 -2.22 -10.47 12.50
C PRO A 276 -1.02 -11.32 12.05
N ASP A 277 -1.23 -12.24 11.10
CA ASP A 277 -0.14 -12.97 10.45
C ASP A 277 0.74 -12.00 9.63
N TYR A 278 0.11 -11.01 9.00
CA TYR A 278 0.78 -9.95 8.23
C TYR A 278 0.31 -8.57 8.74
N LEU A 279 1.22 -7.81 9.36
CA LEU A 279 0.92 -6.46 9.81
C LEU A 279 1.18 -5.43 8.71
N VAL A 280 0.12 -4.76 8.24
CA VAL A 280 0.24 -3.69 7.25
C VAL A 280 0.48 -2.34 7.95
N LEU A 281 1.63 -1.74 7.68
CA LEU A 281 1.99 -0.42 8.20
C LEU A 281 1.70 0.66 7.15
N HIS A 282 0.74 1.54 7.45
CA HIS A 282 0.50 2.74 6.66
C HIS A 282 1.20 3.93 7.30
N MET A 283 2.10 4.57 6.55
CA MET A 283 2.77 5.77 7.01
C MET A 283 2.03 7.00 6.53
N ARG A 284 1.50 7.82 7.45
CA ARG A 284 0.80 9.07 7.14
C ARG A 284 1.79 10.15 6.69
N LYS A 285 2.19 10.04 5.42
CA LYS A 285 3.19 10.92 4.78
C LYS A 285 2.57 12.17 4.15
N PHE A 286 1.35 12.55 4.53
CA PHE A 286 0.70 13.74 4.01
C PHE A 286 0.34 14.68 5.15
N VAL A 287 0.65 15.95 4.97
CA VAL A 287 0.33 17.04 5.89
C VAL A 287 -0.43 18.13 5.14
N MET A 288 -1.31 18.84 5.84
CA MET A 288 -2.03 19.97 5.25
C MET A 288 -1.22 21.24 5.49
N GLU A 289 -0.83 21.92 4.41
CA GLU A 289 -0.21 23.24 4.50
C GLU A 289 -1.26 24.36 4.59
N ALA A 290 -0.78 25.59 4.76
CA ALA A 290 -1.61 26.79 4.68
C ALA A 290 -2.40 26.79 3.35
N GLY A 291 -3.70 27.09 3.43
CA GLY A 291 -4.59 27.02 2.27
C GLY A 291 -5.18 25.63 1.97
N TRP A 292 -5.00 24.65 2.89
CA TRP A 292 -5.57 23.30 2.77
C TRP A 292 -5.07 22.50 1.57
N VAL A 293 -3.83 22.74 1.17
CA VAL A 293 -3.17 21.98 0.11
C VAL A 293 -2.42 20.79 0.74
N PRO A 294 -2.71 19.55 0.34
CA PRO A 294 -2.00 18.38 0.85
C PRO A 294 -0.57 18.34 0.29
N LYS A 295 0.42 18.21 1.18
CA LYS A 295 1.83 18.07 0.82
C LYS A 295 2.38 16.73 1.28
N LYS A 296 3.13 16.09 0.39
CA LYS A 296 3.83 14.83 0.66
C LYS A 296 5.12 15.09 1.45
N LEU A 297 5.31 14.36 2.54
CA LEU A 297 6.55 14.32 3.31
C LEU A 297 7.56 13.41 2.58
N GLY A 298 8.60 14.02 2.00
CA GLY A 298 9.75 13.29 1.45
C GLY A 298 10.60 12.72 2.58
N LEU A 299 10.43 11.44 2.92
CA LEU A 299 11.14 10.78 4.03
C LEU A 299 12.10 9.70 3.51
N PHE A 300 13.26 9.56 4.15
CA PHE A 300 14.13 8.40 3.99
C PHE A 300 13.99 7.50 5.21
N ARG A 301 13.80 6.20 5.00
CA ARG A 301 13.62 5.25 6.11
C ARG A 301 14.46 4.02 5.89
N LYS A 302 15.32 3.74 6.87
CA LYS A 302 15.93 2.43 7.04
C LYS A 302 14.96 1.65 7.95
N LEU A 303 14.18 0.73 7.36
CA LEU A 303 13.54 -0.30 8.17
C LEU A 303 14.69 -1.14 8.72
N GLN A 304 14.92 -1.11 10.04
CA GLN A 304 15.83 -2.08 10.64
C GLN A 304 15.24 -3.47 10.36
N SER A 305 16.08 -4.38 9.90
CA SER A 305 15.76 -5.80 9.82
C SER A 305 15.47 -6.27 11.24
N PHE A 306 14.21 -6.61 11.52
CA PHE A 306 13.84 -7.37 12.72
C PHE A 306 14.39 -8.79 12.63
#